data_AF-A0A3D6BND9-F1
#
_entry.id   AF-A0A3D6BND9-F1
#
_cell.length_a   1.000
_cell.length_b   1.000
_cell.length_c   1.000
_cell.angle_alpha   90.00
_cell.angle_beta   90.00
_cell.angle_gamma   90.00
#
_symmetry.space_group_name_H-M   'P 1'
#
loop_
_entity.id
_entity.type
_entity.pdbx_description
1 polymer ?
#
loop_
_entity_poly.entity_id
_entity_poly.type
_entity_poly.pdbx_seq_one_letter_code
_entity_poly.pdbx_strand_id
1 'polypeptide(L)'
;REVFLETFIPIFKERYKAISNGNEPVNLIYNSDLKEDKLESLLKANINKDKALQYTSVGIHKDDLVFEIDNHLIKKFGSQGQQKSFLIALKLAQFDFIKAISKVNP
;
A
#
# COMPACT_ATOMS: atom_id res chain seq x y z
N ARG A 1 -9.69 3.09 4.07
CA ARG A 1 -8.22 2.98 3.86
C ARG A 1 -7.67 4.19 3.10
N GLU A 2 -8.45 4.81 2.22
CA GLU A 2 -8.02 5.96 1.40
C GLU A 2 -7.53 7.15 2.23
N VAL A 3 -8.29 7.63 3.21
CA VAL A 3 -7.88 8.72 4.12
C VAL A 3 -6.52 8.47 4.79
N PHE A 4 -6.27 7.22 5.20
CA PHE A 4 -4.96 6.83 5.74
C PHE A 4 -3.86 7.00 4.71
N LEU A 5 -4.06 6.51 3.49
CA LEU A 5 -3.07 6.57 2.41
C LEU A 5 -2.81 7.99 1.92
N GLU A 6 -3.84 8.84 1.85
CA GLU A 6 -3.69 10.27 1.50
C GLU A 6 -2.73 10.99 2.45
N THR A 7 -2.75 10.64 3.73
CA THR A 7 -1.87 11.22 4.74
C THR A 7 -0.52 10.50 4.80
N PHE A 8 -0.51 9.18 4.63
CA PHE A 8 0.68 8.35 4.80
C PHE A 8 1.66 8.42 3.62
N ILE A 9 1.15 8.44 2.39
CA ILE A 9 1.98 8.42 1.18
C ILE A 9 2.93 9.62 1.10
N PRO A 10 2.52 10.87 1.39
CA PRO A 10 3.43 12.01 1.42
C PRO A 10 4.58 11.84 2.42
N ILE A 11 4.29 11.39 3.64
CA ILE A 11 5.29 11.14 4.70
C ILE A 11 6.29 10.07 4.23
N PHE A 12 5.79 9.00 3.62
CA PHE A 12 6.63 7.95 3.08
C PHE A 12 7.55 8.46 1.96
N LYS A 13 7.01 9.22 1.00
CA LYS A 13 7.80 9.80 -0.11
C LYS A 13 8.90 10.71 0.42
N GLU A 14 8.62 11.53 1.43
CA GLU A 14 9.61 12.39 2.08
C GLU A 14 10.73 11.59 2.73
N ARG A 15 10.39 10.57 3.53
CA ARG A 15 11.38 9.70 4.18
C ARG A 15 12.23 8.93 3.18
N TYR A 16 11.62 8.41 2.11
CA TYR A 16 12.37 7.71 1.08
C TYR A 16 13.34 8.65 0.37
N LYS A 17 12.88 9.84 -0.02
CA LYS A 17 13.73 10.87 -0.65
C LYS A 17 14.94 11.23 0.22
N ALA A 18 14.75 11.32 1.53
CA ALA A 18 15.84 11.61 2.47
C ALA A 18 16.89 10.48 2.56
N ILE A 19 16.48 9.22 2.37
CA ILE A 19 17.37 8.04 2.43
C ILE A 19 18.07 7.80 1.09
N SER A 20 17.36 7.95 -0.03
CA SER A 20 17.86 7.66 -1.37
C SER A 20 18.54 8.84 -2.06
N ASN A 21 18.73 9.96 -1.35
CA ASN A 21 19.16 11.26 -1.88
C ASN A 21 18.29 11.77 -3.05
N GLY A 22 17.05 11.30 -3.16
CA GLY A 22 16.09 11.74 -4.17
C GLY A 22 16.37 11.24 -5.59
N ASN A 23 17.16 10.17 -5.75
CA ASN A 23 17.50 9.63 -7.07
C ASN A 23 16.33 8.88 -7.74
N GLU A 24 15.40 8.33 -6.96
CA GLU A 24 14.40 7.38 -7.46
C GLU A 24 13.01 7.69 -6.87
N PRO A 25 11.99 8.01 -7.69
CA PRO A 25 10.61 8.11 -7.24
C PRO A 25 10.05 6.76 -6.76
N VAL A 26 9.26 6.81 -5.68
CA VAL A 26 8.54 5.65 -5.13
C VAL A 26 7.04 5.90 -5.12
N ASN A 27 6.25 4.85 -5.32
CA ASN A 27 4.79 4.90 -5.30
C ASN A 27 4.18 3.76 -4.47
N LEU A 28 3.04 4.07 -3.86
CA LEU A 28 2.18 3.14 -3.12
C LEU A 28 0.80 3.18 -3.78
N ILE A 29 0.41 2.10 -4.44
CA ILE A 29 -0.85 2.01 -5.17
C ILE A 29 -1.76 1.05 -4.43
N TYR A 30 -2.89 1.56 -3.92
CA TYR A 30 -3.90 0.74 -3.28
C TYR A 30 -4.83 0.15 -4.32
N ASN A 31 -4.88 -1.17 -4.37
CA ASN A 31 -5.76 -1.93 -5.23
C ASN A 31 -6.91 -2.52 -4.39
N SER A 32 -8.14 -2.27 -4.80
CA SER A 32 -9.34 -2.75 -4.12
C SER A 32 -10.44 -3.02 -5.14
N ASP A 33 -11.09 -4.18 -5.02
CA ASP A 33 -12.24 -4.54 -5.86
C ASP A 33 -13.36 -3.48 -5.77
N LEU A 34 -13.47 -2.80 -4.63
CA LEU A 34 -14.48 -1.77 -4.39
C LEU A 34 -14.27 -0.47 -5.17
N LYS A 35 -13.13 -0.34 -5.88
CA LYS A 35 -12.93 0.74 -6.85
C LYS A 35 -13.65 0.47 -8.17
N GLU A 36 -13.94 -0.79 -8.47
CA GLU A 36 -14.58 -1.19 -9.72
C GLU A 36 -16.10 -1.09 -9.63
N ASP A 37 -16.70 -1.55 -8.52
CA ASP A 37 -18.15 -1.50 -8.29
C ASP A 37 -18.49 -1.56 -6.78
N LYS A 38 -19.76 -1.36 -6.45
CA LYS A 38 -20.31 -1.54 -5.11
C LYS A 38 -20.17 -2.99 -4.66
N LEU A 39 -19.91 -3.18 -3.37
CA LEU A 39 -19.77 -4.50 -2.75
C LEU A 39 -20.92 -5.45 -3.10
N GLU A 40 -22.16 -4.96 -3.08
CA GLU A 40 -23.34 -5.79 -3.39
C GLU A 40 -23.31 -6.34 -4.81
N SER A 41 -22.95 -5.51 -5.79
CA SER A 41 -22.81 -5.91 -7.20
C SER A 41 -21.72 -6.96 -7.34
N LEU A 42 -20.57 -6.73 -6.71
CA LEU A 42 -19.42 -7.65 -6.74
C LEU A 42 -19.75 -9.01 -6.13
N LEU A 43 -20.42 -9.03 -4.97
CA LEU A 43 -20.84 -10.27 -4.31
C LEU A 43 -21.86 -11.04 -5.15
N LYS A 44 -22.83 -10.34 -5.77
CA LYS A 44 -23.80 -10.96 -6.69
C LYS A 44 -23.11 -11.55 -7.92
N ALA A 45 -22.16 -10.84 -8.50
CA ALA A 45 -21.41 -11.30 -9.67
C ALA A 45 -20.50 -12.51 -9.35
N ASN A 46 -19.95 -12.59 -8.13
CA ASN A 46 -19.00 -13.65 -7.74
C ASN A 46 -19.64 -14.84 -7.03
N ILE A 47 -20.97 -14.87 -6.81
CA ILE A 47 -21.63 -15.90 -5.99
C ILE A 47 -21.36 -17.34 -6.45
N ASN A 48 -21.31 -17.60 -7.76
CA ASN A 48 -21.06 -18.95 -8.29
C ASN A 48 -19.60 -19.37 -8.11
N LYS A 49 -18.67 -18.42 -8.23
CA LYS A 49 -17.25 -18.63 -7.98
C LYS A 49 -16.99 -18.87 -6.49
N ASP A 50 -17.60 -18.07 -5.62
CA ASP A 50 -17.47 -18.20 -4.17
C ASP A 50 -18.03 -19.53 -3.66
N LYS A 51 -19.12 -20.05 -4.26
CA LYS A 51 -19.63 -21.41 -3.97
C LYS A 51 -18.60 -22.49 -4.29
N ALA A 52 -17.90 -22.37 -5.42
CA ALA A 52 -16.87 -23.33 -5.82
C ALA A 52 -15.62 -23.23 -4.93
N LEU A 53 -15.24 -22.02 -4.53
CA LEU A 53 -14.08 -21.75 -3.67
C LEU A 53 -14.34 -21.98 -2.18
N GLN A 54 -15.61 -22.00 -1.75
CA GLN A 54 -16.06 -22.10 -0.36
C GLN A 54 -15.61 -20.94 0.54
N TYR A 55 -15.24 -19.80 -0.03
CA TYR A 55 -14.97 -18.55 0.68
C TYR A 55 -15.30 -17.33 -0.19
N THR A 56 -15.49 -16.17 0.44
CA THR A 56 -15.77 -14.91 -0.28
C THR A 56 -14.54 -14.41 -1.01
N SER A 57 -14.59 -14.36 -2.34
CA SER A 57 -13.42 -14.05 -3.18
C SER A 57 -13.21 -12.57 -3.46
N VAL A 58 -14.14 -11.69 -3.06
CA VAL A 58 -14.09 -10.23 -3.30
C VAL A 58 -14.38 -9.43 -2.03
N GLY A 59 -13.76 -8.26 -1.89
CA GLY A 59 -13.98 -7.34 -0.77
C GLY A 59 -12.69 -6.88 -0.09
N ILE A 60 -12.80 -6.05 0.95
CA ILE A 60 -11.64 -5.36 1.55
C ILE A 60 -10.54 -6.28 2.09
N HIS A 61 -10.86 -7.53 2.41
CA HIS A 61 -9.87 -8.54 2.85
C HIS A 61 -8.98 -9.03 1.70
N LYS A 62 -9.34 -8.74 0.45
CA LYS A 62 -8.58 -9.05 -0.77
C LYS A 62 -7.82 -7.87 -1.33
N ASP A 63 -8.01 -6.67 -0.79
CA ASP A 63 -7.25 -5.50 -1.21
C ASP A 63 -5.74 -5.69 -1.04
N ASP A 64 -4.97 -5.02 -1.89
CA ASP A 64 -3.51 -5.06 -1.86
C ASP A 64 -2.91 -3.64 -1.92
N LEU A 65 -1.67 -3.52 -1.45
CA LEU A 65 -0.87 -2.30 -1.57
C LEU A 65 0.37 -2.62 -2.40
N VAL A 66 0.33 -2.17 -3.65
CA VAL A 66 1.42 -2.37 -4.61
C VAL A 66 2.50 -1.32 -4.35
N PHE A 67 3.72 -1.79 -4.19
CA PHE A 67 4.90 -0.97 -3.93
C PHE A 67 5.77 -0.86 -5.18
N GLU A 68 6.05 0.37 -5.59
CA GLU A 68 6.82 0.65 -6.80
C GLU A 68 8.00 1.58 -6.55
N ILE A 69 9.06 1.36 -7.31
CA ILE A 69 10.21 2.23 -7.50
C ILE A 69 10.40 2.43 -9.00
N ASP A 70 10.51 3.67 -9.47
CA ASP A 70 10.59 3.96 -10.92
C ASP A 70 9.52 3.24 -11.76
N ASN A 71 8.28 3.17 -11.27
CA ASN A 71 7.15 2.46 -11.88
C ASN A 71 7.35 0.94 -12.04
N HIS A 72 8.32 0.35 -11.33
CA HIS A 72 8.55 -1.08 -11.27
C HIS A 72 8.27 -1.63 -9.87
N LEU A 73 7.71 -2.84 -9.80
CA LEU A 73 7.48 -3.53 -8.54
C LEU A 73 8.79 -3.71 -7.74
N ILE A 74 8.91 -3.03 -6.60
CA ILE A 74 10.13 -3.07 -5.77
C ILE A 74 10.50 -4.49 -5.36
N LYS A 75 9.49 -5.32 -5.06
CA LYS A 75 9.67 -6.72 -4.64
C LYS A 75 10.30 -7.59 -5.72
N LYS A 76 10.05 -7.27 -7.00
CA LYS A 76 10.50 -8.08 -8.14
C LYS A 76 11.75 -7.53 -8.82
N PHE A 77 11.85 -6.21 -8.92
CA PHE A 77 12.87 -5.54 -9.74
C PHE A 77 13.86 -4.69 -8.94
N GLY A 78 13.56 -4.38 -7.68
CA GLY A 78 14.46 -3.63 -6.81
C GLY A 78 15.69 -4.44 -6.43
N SER A 79 16.87 -3.83 -6.50
CA SER A 79 18.08 -4.35 -5.87
C SER A 79 17.90 -4.52 -4.36
N GLN A 80 18.73 -5.34 -3.72
CA GLN A 80 18.67 -5.56 -2.28
C GLN A 80 18.83 -4.25 -1.48
N GLY A 81 19.67 -3.33 -1.96
CA GLY A 81 19.85 -2.00 -1.35
C GLY A 81 18.60 -1.14 -1.47
N GLN A 82 17.95 -1.12 -2.64
CA GLN A 82 16.69 -0.41 -2.84
C GLN A 82 15.57 -1.00 -1.98
N GLN A 83 15.42 -2.32 -1.95
CA GLN A 83 14.42 -3.00 -1.12
C GLN A 83 14.61 -2.67 0.37
N LYS A 84 15.86 -2.70 0.86
CA LYS A 84 16.18 -2.36 2.24
C LYS A 84 15.88 -0.89 2.55
N SER A 85 16.31 0.03 1.67
CA SER A 85 16.07 1.47 1.84
C SER A 85 14.57 1.78 1.82
N PHE A 86 13.82 1.13 0.93
CA PHE A 86 12.36 1.23 0.85
C PHE A 86 11.69 0.79 2.14
N LEU A 87 12.08 -0.38 2.66
CA LEU A 87 11.52 -0.91 3.90
C LEU A 87 11.85 -0.02 5.11
N ILE A 88 13.07 0.52 5.20
CA ILE A 88 13.47 1.45 6.25
C ILE A 88 12.62 2.73 6.17
N ALA A 89 12.49 3.32 4.98
CA ALA A 89 11.64 4.49 4.77
C ALA A 89 10.20 4.23 5.19
N LEU A 90 9.66 3.05 4.86
CA LEU A 90 8.30 2.65 5.22
C LEU A 90 8.10 2.58 6.74
N LYS A 91 9.07 2.05 7.46
CA LYS A 91 9.03 1.96 8.93
C LYS A 91 9.17 3.33 9.60
N LEU A 92 10.05 4.18 9.10
CA LEU A 92 10.19 5.56 9.61
C LEU A 92 8.94 6.40 9.33
N ALA A 93 8.33 6.23 8.15
CA ALA A 93 7.08 6.89 7.83
C ALA A 93 5.93 6.42 8.72
N GLN A 94 5.88 5.12 9.04
CA GLN A 94 4.95 4.57 10.02
C GLN A 94 5.13 5.19 11.40
N PHE A 95 6.39 5.33 11.86
CA PHE A 95 6.70 5.99 13.12
C PHE A 95 6.23 7.44 13.15
N ASP A 96 6.55 8.22 12.11
CA ASP A 96 6.15 9.62 12.01
C ASP A 96 4.64 9.80 11.98
N PHE A 97 3.95 8.95 11.22
CA PHE A 97 2.50 8.96 11.12
C PHE A 97 1.85 8.70 12.49
N ILE A 98 2.32 7.70 13.22
CA ILE A 98 1.82 7.39 14.57
C ILE A 98 2.10 8.56 15.51
N LYS A 99 3.33 9.12 15.49
CA LYS A 99 3.71 10.27 16.32
C LYS A 99 2.84 11.50 16.05
N ALA A 100 2.52 11.78 14.78
CA ALA A 100 1.66 12.89 14.39
C ALA A 100 0.23 12.75 14.95
N ILE A 101 -0.30 11.53 14.99
CA ILE A 101 -1.65 11.25 15.51
C ILE A 101 -1.66 11.20 17.03
N SER A 102 -0.70 10.51 17.64
CA SER A 102 -0.69 10.25 19.08
C SER A 102 -0.22 11.46 19.90
N LYS A 103 0.55 12.38 19.31
CA LYS A 103 1.28 13.46 20.01
C LYS A 103 2.24 12.97 21.09
N VAL A 104 2.56 11.68 21.09
CA VAL A 104 3.51 11.03 21.99
C VAL A 104 4.66 10.52 21.13
N ASN A 105 5.88 10.46 21.65
CA ASN A 105 6.98 9.75 20.98
C ASN A 105 6.78 8.25 21.24
N PRO A 106 6.39 7.45 20.23
CA PRO A 106 6.19 6.02 20.38
C PRO A 106 7.51 5.23 20.43
#